data_AF-A0A392RI68-F1
#
_entry.id   AF-A0A392RI68-F1
#
_cell.length_a   1.000
_cell.length_b   1.000
_cell.length_c   1.000
_cell.angle_alpha   90.00
_cell.angle_beta   90.00
_cell.angle_gamma   90.00
#
_symmetry.space_group_name_H-M   'P 1'
#
loop_
_entity.id
_entity.type
_entity.pdbx_description
1 polymer ?
#
loop_
_entity_poly.entity_id
_entity_poly.type
_entity_poly.pdbx_seq_one_letter_code
_entity_poly.pdbx_strand_id
1 'polypeptide(L)' 'MGHDANAWCAYHRCKGHETENCFRLRDLIEDLIRSGQLRKFLEDAAKGHIALPKRERY' A
#
# COMPACT_ATOMS: atom_id res chain seq x y z
N MET A 1 6.56 22.60 -2.63
CA MET A 1 6.38 21.14 -2.68
C MET A 1 6.03 20.79 -4.11
N GLY A 2 6.93 20.09 -4.82
CA GLY A 2 6.79 19.82 -6.25
C GLY A 2 5.57 18.94 -6.49
N HIS A 3 4.55 19.51 -7.14
CA HIS A 3 3.59 18.70 -7.87
C HIS A 3 4.26 18.28 -9.16
N ASP A 4 4.90 17.11 -9.15
CA ASP A 4 5.28 16.46 -10.39
C ASP A 4 3.99 16.12 -11.14
N ALA A 5 3.56 17.01 -12.04
CA ALA A 5 2.30 16.86 -12.78
C ALA A 5 2.26 15.57 -13.62
N ASN A 6 3.43 14.95 -13.83
CA ASN A 6 3.60 13.69 -14.55
C ASN A 6 3.64 12.45 -13.63
N ALA A 7 3.62 12.65 -12.30
CA ALA A 7 3.61 11.57 -11.33
C ALA A 7 2.25 10.86 -11.31
N TRP A 8 2.28 9.52 -11.33
CA TRP A 8 1.08 8.67 -11.30
C TRP A 8 1.05 7.81 -10.05
N CYS A 9 -0.02 7.94 -9.28
CA CYS A 9 -0.26 7.10 -8.12
C CYS A 9 -1.02 5.86 -8.56
N ALA A 10 -0.40 4.69 -8.53
CA ALA A 10 -1.06 3.43 -8.87
C ALA A 10 -2.13 3.03 -7.84
N TYR A 11 -1.95 3.44 -6.58
CA TYR A 11 -2.89 3.19 -5.49
C TYR A 11 -4.20 3.98 -5.66
N HIS A 12 -4.11 5.26 -6.00
CA HIS A 12 -5.27 6.12 -6.24
C HIS A 12 -5.72 6.18 -7.70
N ARG A 13 -4.91 5.64 -8.62
CA ARG A 13 -5.08 5.75 -10.08
C ARG A 13 -5.31 7.21 -10.51
N CYS A 14 -4.50 8.11 -9.97
CA CYS A 14 -4.63 9.55 -10.16
C CYS A 14 -3.27 10.18 -10.48
N LYS A 15 -3.28 11.29 -11.24
CA LYS A 15 -2.10 12.09 -11.55
C LYS A 15 -1.84 13.12 -10.44
N GLY A 16 -0.57 13.45 -10.23
CA GLY A 16 -0.12 14.54 -9.36
C GLY A 16 0.83 14.11 -8.25
N HIS A 17 0.86 12.82 -7.89
CA HIS A 17 1.87 12.25 -7.00
C HIS A 17 2.11 10.78 -7.33
N GLU A 18 3.30 10.26 -7.03
CA GLU A 18 3.62 8.84 -7.18
C GLU A 18 3.11 8.06 -5.97
N THR A 19 2.93 6.75 -6.13
CA THR A 19 2.52 5.87 -5.02
C THR A 19 3.44 6.03 -3.80
N GLU A 20 4.75 6.21 -4.02
CA GLU A 20 5.76 6.40 -2.96
C GLU A 20 5.60 7.74 -2.22
N ASN A 21 5.15 8.78 -2.93
CA ASN A 21 4.90 10.11 -2.36
C ASN A 21 3.43 10.31 -1.93
N CYS A 22 2.65 9.22 -1.89
CA CYS A 22 1.27 9.30 -1.44
C CYS A 22 1.20 9.43 0.08
N PHE A 23 0.97 10.65 0.56
CA PHE A 23 0.84 10.93 1.99
C PHE A 23 -0.24 10.08 2.66
N ARG A 24 -1.40 9.89 2.00
CA ARG A 24 -2.49 9.08 2.54
C ARG A 24 -2.09 7.61 2.66
N LEU A 25 -1.37 7.07 1.67
CA LEU A 25 -0.88 5.69 1.74
C LEU A 25 0.14 5.53 2.86
N ARG A 26 1.06 6.50 3.01
CA ARG A 26 2.06 6.47 4.07
C ARG A 26 1.43 6.54 5.46
N ASP A 27 0.45 7.43 5.64
CA ASP A 27 -0.32 7.55 6.88
C ASP A 27 -1.08 6.26 7.22
N LEU A 28 -1.70 5.63 6.22
CA LEU A 28 -2.35 4.33 6.37
C LEU A 28 -1.35 3.24 6.79
N ILE A 29 -0.16 3.21 6.20
CA ILE A 29 0.89 2.26 6.57
C ILE A 29 1.36 2.51 8.01
N GLU A 30 1.57 3.77 8.39
CA GLU A 30 1.95 4.13 9.78
C GLU A 30 0.86 3.75 10.79
N ASP A 31 -0.41 3.96 10.47
CA ASP A 31 -1.53 3.56 11.33
C ASP A 31 -1.63 2.02 11.45
N LEU A 32 -1.42 1.30 10.35
CA LEU A 32 -1.35 -0.18 10.35
C LEU A 32 -0.18 -0.70 11.19
N ILE A 33 0.96 -0.01 11.18
CA ILE A 33 2.11 -0.32 12.05
C ILE A 33 1.75 -0.04 13.52
N ARG A 34 1.19 1.14 13.80
CA ARG A 34 0.86 1.62 15.16
C ARG A 34 -0.22 0.77 15.82
N SER A 35 -1.23 0.35 15.06
CA SER A 35 -2.31 -0.52 15.53
C SER A 35 -1.85 -1.96 15.78
N GLY A 36 -0.62 -2.34 15.38
CA GLY A 36 -0.10 -3.70 15.48
C GLY A 36 -0.81 -4.70 14.56
N GLN A 37 -1.75 -4.24 13.74
CA GLN A 37 -2.46 -5.05 12.76
C GLN A 37 -1.55 -5.46 11.62
N LEU A 38 -0.59 -4.60 11.22
CA LEU A 38 0.41 -4.97 10.23
C LEU A 38 1.26 -6.15 10.70
N ARG A 39 1.59 -6.22 11.99
CA ARG A 39 2.37 -7.33 12.54
C ARG A 39 1.60 -8.64 12.47
N LYS A 40 0.31 -8.62 12.86
CA LYS A 40 -0.60 -9.77 12.69
C LYS A 40 -0.74 -10.17 11.22
N PHE A 41 -0.86 -9.21 10.31
CA PHE A 41 -0.91 -9.46 8.88
C PHE A 41 0.39 -10.11 8.39
N LEU A 42 1.56 -9.58 8.75
CA LEU A 42 2.86 -10.19 8.38
C LEU A 42 3.04 -11.60 8.98
N GLU A 43 2.58 -11.83 10.20
CA GLU A 43 2.56 -13.17 10.82
C GLU A 43 1.63 -14.13 10.07
N ASP A 44 0.45 -13.67 9.65
CA ASP A 44 -0.50 -14.44 8.84
C ASP A 44 0.05 -14.69 7.42
N ALA A 45 0.80 -13.73 6.87
CA ALA A 45 1.49 -13.82 5.59
C ALA A 45 2.57 -14.88 5.63
N ALA A 46 3.39 -14.84 6.68
CA ALA A 46 4.47 -15.79 6.92
C ALA A 46 3.93 -17.20 7.20
N LYS A 47 2.73 -17.31 7.79
CA LYS A 47 2.01 -18.57 8.00
C LYS A 47 1.28 -19.07 6.75
N GLY A 48 1.29 -18.30 5.65
CA GLY A 48 0.62 -18.68 4.40
C GLY A 48 -0.91 -18.64 4.47
N HIS A 49 -1.46 -18.02 5.50
CA HIS A 49 -2.91 -17.87 5.71
C HIS A 49 -3.47 -16.63 5.00
N ILE A 50 -2.61 -15.73 4.53
CA ILE A 50 -3.03 -14.70 3.59
C ILE A 50 -3.35 -15.38 2.27
N ALA A 51 -4.64 -15.60 2.06
CA ALA A 51 -5.23 -15.74 0.74
C ALA A 51 -5.06 -14.40 0.00
N LEU A 52 -3.84 -14.09 -0.42
CA LEU A 52 -3.61 -13.12 -1.47
C LEU A 52 -4.48 -13.63 -2.63
N PRO A 53 -5.34 -12.78 -3.24
CA PRO A 53 -6.07 -13.20 -4.41
C PRO A 53 -5.02 -13.73 -5.38
N LYS A 54 -5.03 -15.06 -5.61
CA LYS A 54 -4.14 -15.67 -6.57
C LYS A 54 -4.40 -14.90 -7.85
N ARG A 55 -3.40 -14.14 -8.32
CA ARG A 55 -3.46 -13.53 -9.64
C ARG A 55 -3.66 -14.70 -10.60
N GLU A 56 -4.91 -14.93 -10.99
CA GLU A 56 -5.28 -15.84 -12.05
C GLU A 56 -4.50 -15.36 -13.28
N ARG A 57 -3.42 -16.08 -13.59
CA ARG A 57 -2.63 -15.84 -14.77
C ARG A 57 -3.46 -16.34 -15.94
N TYR A 58 -4.17 -15.43 -16.60
CA TYR A 58 -4.53 -15.60 -18.01
C TYR A 58 -3.27 -15.49 -18.88
#